data_AF-A0A5B2XGZ7-F1
#
_entry.id   AF-A0A5B2XGZ7-F1
#
_cell.length_a   1.000
_cell.length_b   1.000
_cell.length_c   1.000
_cell.angle_alpha   90.00
_cell.angle_beta   90.00
_cell.angle_gamma   90.00
#
_symmetry.space_group_name_H-M   'P 1'
#
loop_
_entity.id
_entity.type
_entity.pdbx_description
1 polymer ?
#
loop_
_entity_poly.entity_id
_entity_poly.type
_entity_poly.pdbx_seq_one_letter_code
_entity_poly.pdbx_strand_id
1 'polypeptide(L)' 'MVIEQPERAEPLILTTKDPAKLIGQLTQFPPKGDLYRLQNPVDLIDLENPDTTVATIHKFPVKVGGL' A
#
# COMPACT_ATOMS: atom_id res chain seq x y z
N MET A 1 -2.17 -40.30 2.36
CA MET A 1 -1.55 -39.20 1.59
C MET A 1 -1.54 -37.99 2.52
N VAL A 2 -0.37 -37.61 3.03
CA VAL A 2 -0.22 -36.42 3.87
C VAL A 2 0.08 -35.28 2.91
N ILE A 3 -0.78 -34.25 2.90
CA ILE A 3 -0.51 -33.03 2.14
C ILE A 3 0.44 -32.22 3.02
N GLU A 4 1.72 -32.18 2.65
CA GLU A 4 2.67 -31.27 3.30
C GLU A 4 2.20 -29.85 3.05
N GLN A 5 1.79 -29.17 4.11
CA GLN A 5 1.53 -27.75 4.08
C GLN A 5 2.90 -27.07 3.97
N PRO A 6 3.20 -26.31 2.91
CA PRO A 6 4.48 -25.61 2.82
C PRO A 6 4.65 -24.80 4.09
N GLU A 7 5.81 -24.93 4.74
CA GLU A 7 6.12 -24.16 5.93
C GLU A 7 5.76 -22.70 5.68
N ARG A 8 5.03 -22.11 6.62
CA ARG A 8 4.43 -20.78 6.46
C ARG A 8 5.56 -19.79 6.21
N ALA A 9 5.79 -19.46 4.93
CA ALA A 9 6.87 -18.58 4.52
C ALA A 9 6.79 -17.28 5.34
N GLU A 10 7.95 -16.81 5.81
CA GLU A 10 8.01 -15.55 6.52
C GLU A 10 7.45 -14.42 5.63
N PRO A 11 6.73 -13.45 6.21
CA PRO A 11 6.11 -12.39 5.44
C PRO A 11 7.18 -11.50 4.80
N LEU A 12 7.09 -11.29 3.48
CA LEU A 12 7.92 -10.33 2.77
C LEU A 12 7.55 -8.91 3.19
N ILE A 13 8.52 -8.16 3.73
CA ILE A 13 8.36 -6.77 4.15
C ILE A 13 8.93 -5.86 3.07
N LEU A 14 8.10 -4.97 2.52
CA LEU A 14 8.47 -4.02 1.48
C LEU A 14 8.22 -2.59 1.95
N THR A 15 8.97 -1.65 1.38
CA THR A 15 8.77 -0.21 1.57
C THR A 15 8.52 0.50 0.25
N THR A 16 7.94 1.70 0.28
CA THR A 16 7.74 2.50 -0.92
C THR A 16 9.04 3.13 -1.37
N LYS A 17 9.36 3.05 -2.67
CA LYS A 17 10.53 3.74 -3.26
C LYS A 17 10.43 5.25 -3.13
N ASP A 18 9.23 5.79 -3.36
CA ASP A 18 8.89 7.20 -3.23
C ASP A 18 7.64 7.37 -2.36
N PRO A 19 7.46 8.51 -1.67
CA PRO A 19 6.27 8.75 -0.85
C PRO A 19 4.96 8.60 -1.63
N ALA A 20 4.04 7.78 -1.11
CA ALA A 20 2.70 7.70 -1.64
C ALA A 20 1.94 9.02 -1.40
N LYS A 21 1.38 9.60 -2.47
CA LYS A 21 0.58 10.83 -2.41
C LYS A 21 -0.89 10.49 -2.64
N LEU A 22 -1.73 10.87 -1.69
CA LEU A 22 -3.17 10.69 -1.73
C LEU A 22 -3.86 12.02 -2.00
N ILE A 23 -4.75 12.06 -2.99
CA ILE A 23 -5.55 13.23 -3.33
C ILE A 23 -7.02 12.90 -3.13
N GLY A 24 -7.70 13.74 -2.36
CA GLY A 24 -9.13 13.69 -2.11
C GLY A 24 -9.72 15.09 -2.16
N GLN A 25 -11.03 15.17 -2.37
CA GLN A 25 -11.77 16.42 -2.23
C GLN A 25 -12.36 16.45 -0.83
N LEU A 26 -12.00 17.45 -0.03
CA LEU A 26 -12.55 17.64 1.29
C LEU A 26 -13.99 18.13 1.18
N THR A 27 -14.91 17.41 1.81
CA THR A 27 -16.29 17.89 1.99
C THR A 27 -16.47 18.64 3.31
N GLN A 28 -15.60 18.35 4.29
CA GLN A 28 -15.61 18.95 5.62
C GLN A 28 -14.23 18.85 6.29
N PHE A 29 -14.01 19.63 7.36
CA PHE A 29 -12.81 19.55 8.19
C PHE A 29 -13.17 19.41 9.69
N PRO A 30 -12.60 18.42 10.42
CA PRO A 30 -11.73 17.35 9.92
C PRO A 30 -12.48 16.43 8.94
N PRO A 31 -11.77 15.80 7.97
CA PRO A 31 -12.40 14.89 7.02
C PRO A 31 -13.09 13.74 7.75
N LYS A 32 -14.33 13.45 7.36
CA LYS A 32 -15.09 12.28 7.85
C LYS A 32 -15.70 11.53 6.68
N GLY A 33 -15.10 10.38 6.38
CA GLY A 33 -15.54 9.50 5.31
C GLY A 33 -15.18 9.97 3.90
N ASP A 34 -14.41 11.05 3.77
CA ASP A 34 -13.91 11.52 2.47
C ASP A 34 -13.01 10.46 1.84
N LEU A 35 -13.15 10.29 0.53
CA LEU A 35 -12.40 9.34 -0.27
C LEU A 35 -11.14 9.99 -0.84
N TYR A 36 -10.03 9.27 -0.70
CA TYR A 36 -8.74 9.64 -1.25
C TYR A 36 -8.30 8.59 -2.26
N ARG A 37 -7.70 9.07 -3.35
CA ARG A 37 -7.13 8.22 -4.39
C ARG A 37 -5.64 8.45 -4.47
N LEU A 38 -4.93 7.38 -4.80
CA LEU A 38 -3.52 7.45 -5.12
C LEU A 38 -3.30 8.32 -6.37
N GLN A 39 -2.39 9.29 -6.28
CA GLN A 39 -2.09 10.20 -7.37
C GLN A 39 -1.34 9.51 -8.50
N ASN A 40 -0.29 8.76 -8.17
CA ASN A 40 0.56 8.03 -9.12
C ASN A 40 0.81 6.61 -8.57
N PRO A 41 1.03 5.60 -9.43
CA PRO A 41 1.46 4.29 -8.96
C PRO A 41 2.70 4.39 -8.05
N VAL A 42 2.78 3.52 -7.05
CA VAL A 42 3.88 3.52 -6.07
C VAL A 42 4.60 2.19 -6.14
N ASP A 43 5.90 2.26 -6.44
CA ASP A 43 6.77 1.11 -6.45
C ASP A 43 7.13 0.68 -5.02
N LEU A 44 7.11 -0.63 -4.80
CA LEU A 44 7.51 -1.29 -3.59
C LEU A 44 8.86 -1.96 -3.81
N ILE A 45 9.79 -1.69 -2.91
CA ILE A 45 11.16 -2.20 -2.92
C ILE A 45 11.42 -2.97 -1.63
N ASP A 46 12.38 -3.87 -1.70
CA ASP A 46 13.03 -4.46 -0.55
C ASP A 46 14.15 -3.53 -0.08
N LEU A 47 14.27 -3.30 1.23
CA LEU A 47 15.34 -2.49 1.80
C LEU A 47 16.72 -3.11 1.62
N GLU A 48 16.81 -4.44 1.54
CA GLU A 48 18.07 -5.14 1.27
C GLU A 48 18.48 -5.03 -0.20
N ASN A 49 17.52 -4.80 -1.11
CA ASN A 49 17.72 -4.73 -2.56
C ASN A 49 16.99 -3.52 -3.19
N PRO A 50 17.36 -2.28 -2.83
CA PRO A 50 16.55 -1.08 -3.11
C PRO A 50 16.45 -0.68 -4.59
N ASP A 51 17.37 -1.19 -5.43
CA ASP A 51 17.37 -0.93 -6.86
C ASP A 51 16.35 -1.78 -7.63
N THR A 52 15.74 -2.78 -6.97
CA THR A 52 14.78 -3.69 -7.59
C THR A 52 13.36 -3.34 -7.14
N THR A 53 12.52 -2.92 -8.10
CA THR A 53 11.08 -2.85 -7.87
C THR A 53 10.50 -4.26 -7.81
N VAL A 54 9.93 -4.63 -6.68
CA VAL A 54 9.33 -5.95 -6.42
C VAL A 54 7.85 -5.98 -6.84
N ALA A 55 7.14 -4.87 -6.63
CA ALA A 55 5.73 -4.72 -7.00
C ALA A 55 5.36 -3.25 -7.16
N THR A 56 4.20 -2.97 -7.77
CA THR A 56 3.67 -1.61 -7.92
C THR A 56 2.22 -1.55 -7.46
N ILE A 57 1.92 -0.61 -6.56
CA ILE A 57 0.54 -0.29 -6.15
C ILE A 57 -0.05 0.66 -7.18
N HIS A 58 -0.97 0.17 -8.01
CA HIS A 58 -1.64 0.99 -9.03
C HIS A 58 -2.85 1.76 -8.48
N LYS A 59 -3.54 1.21 -7.48
CA LYS A 59 -4.75 1.80 -6.89
C LYS A 59 -4.76 1.53 -5.39
N PHE A 60 -5.00 2.58 -4.62
CA PHE A 60 -5.09 2.50 -3.17
C PHE A 60 -6.24 3.40 -2.69
N PRO A 61 -7.49 2.93 -2.73
CA PRO A 61 -8.63 3.71 -2.25
C PRO A 61 -8.60 3.77 -0.72
N VAL A 62 -8.57 4.98 -0.16
CA VAL A 62 -8.52 5.21 1.29
C VAL A 62 -9.72 6.04 1.71
N LYS A 63 -10.34 5.67 2.84
CA LYS A 63 -11.40 6.45 3.51
C LYS A 63 -10.84 6.96 4.84
N VAL A 64 -10.84 8.29 5.05
CA VAL A 64 -10.30 8.90 6.28
C VAL A 64 -11.44 9.34 7.19
N GLY A 65 -11.37 8.93 8.47
CA GLY A 65 -12.39 9.22 9.47
C GLY A 65 -13.63 8.33 9.35
N GLY A 66 -14.16 7.89 10.50
CA GLY A 66 -15.31 6.98 10.56
C GLY A 66 -15.24 5.93 11.68
N LEU A 67 -14.90 6.36 12.90
CA LEU A 67 -15.25 5.60 14.10
C LEU A 67 -16.62 6.06 14.59
#